data_AF-A0A380DVT3-F1
#
_entry.id   AF-A0A380DVT3-F1
#
_cell.length_a   1.000
_cell.length_b   1.000
_cell.length_c   1.000
_cell.angle_alpha   90.00
_cell.angle_beta   90.00
_cell.angle_gamma   90.00
#
_symmetry.space_group_name_H-M   'P 1'
#
loop_
_entity.id
_entity.type
_entity.pdbx_description
1 polymer ?
#
loop_
_entity_poly.entity_id
_entity_poly.type
_entity_poly.pdbx_seq_one_letter_code
_entity_poly.pdbx_strand_id
1 'polypeptide(L)'
;MVYQQLKLFNLKLKLNQLAREKINQKANELRAKINQDKEATAEERQVALDKINEFVNQAMTDITNNRTNQQVDDTTSQALDSIALVTPEHIVRAGARDAVKQQYEAKKQEIEQAEHATDEEKQVALNQLANNEKLALQNINQAVNE
;
A
#
# COMPACT_ATOMS: atom_id res chain seq x y z
N MET A 1 12.56 -50.57 -4.02
CA MET A 1 12.84 -49.21 -4.54
C MET A 1 11.59 -48.48 -5.05
N VAL A 2 10.70 -49.10 -5.83
CA VAL A 2 9.48 -48.46 -6.38
C VAL A 2 8.55 -47.87 -5.29
N TYR A 3 8.34 -48.57 -4.17
CA TYR A 3 7.47 -48.10 -3.08
C TYR A 3 7.97 -46.81 -2.39
N GLN A 4 9.29 -46.67 -2.19
CA GLN A 4 9.87 -45.46 -1.60
C GLN A 4 9.77 -44.27 -2.54
N GLN A 5 9.96 -44.47 -3.85
CA GLN A 5 9.78 -43.42 -4.86
C GLN A 5 8.32 -42.97 -4.96
N LEU A 6 7.35 -43.90 -4.92
CA LEU A 6 5.93 -43.58 -4.94
C LEU A 6 5.49 -42.79 -3.68
N LYS A 7 6.04 -43.14 -2.50
CA LYS A 7 5.80 -42.40 -1.25
C LYS A 7 6.34 -40.96 -1.31
N LEU A 8 7.56 -40.78 -1.83
CA LEU A 8 8.18 -39.45 -1.98
C LEU A 8 7.43 -38.58 -3.00
N PHE A 9 7.00 -39.17 -4.12
CA PHE A 9 6.20 -38.49 -5.14
C PHE A 9 4.88 -37.96 -4.58
N ASN A 10 4.14 -38.80 -3.84
CA ASN A 10 2.88 -38.40 -3.20
C ASN A 10 3.08 -37.35 -2.10
N LEU A 11 4.20 -37.39 -1.37
CA LEU A 11 4.53 -36.40 -0.35
C LEU A 11 4.80 -35.03 -0.97
N LYS A 12 5.57 -34.98 -2.07
CA LYS A 12 5.84 -33.75 -2.81
C LYS A 12 4.56 -33.12 -3.37
N LEU A 13 3.66 -33.93 -3.95
CA LEU A 13 2.41 -33.43 -4.51
C LEU A 13 1.57 -32.70 -3.45
N LYS A 14 1.46 -33.27 -2.25
CA LYS A 14 0.78 -32.65 -1.10
C LYS A 14 1.47 -31.36 -0.65
N LEU A 15 2.81 -31.35 -0.63
CA LEU A 15 3.57 -30.16 -0.25
C LEU A 15 3.35 -29.01 -1.24
N ASN A 16 3.32 -29.29 -2.55
CA ASN A 16 3.03 -28.29 -3.58
C ASN A 16 1.64 -27.67 -3.39
N GLN A 17 0.62 -28.47 -3.07
CA GLN A 17 -0.73 -27.96 -2.80
C GLN A 17 -0.72 -27.02 -1.60
N LEU A 18 -0.14 -27.47 -0.48
CA LEU A 18 -0.05 -26.68 0.75
C LEU A 18 0.72 -25.36 0.55
N ALA A 19 1.82 -25.39 -0.21
CA ALA A 19 2.60 -24.21 -0.55
C ALA A 19 1.76 -23.16 -1.28
N ARG A 20 1.03 -23.59 -2.32
CA ARG A 20 0.15 -22.71 -3.10
C ARG A 20 -1.00 -22.15 -2.27
N GLU A 21 -1.58 -22.96 -1.39
CA GLU A 21 -2.64 -22.52 -0.47
C GLU A 21 -2.12 -21.43 0.48
N LYS A 22 -0.95 -21.64 1.12
CA LYS A 22 -0.34 -20.65 2.02
C LYS A 22 -0.05 -19.32 1.31
N ILE A 23 0.51 -19.37 0.10
CA ILE A 23 0.80 -18.18 -0.70
C ILE A 23 -0.48 -17.43 -1.04
N ASN A 24 -1.51 -18.14 -1.53
CA ASN A 24 -2.79 -17.53 -1.87
C ASN A 24 -3.49 -16.92 -0.64
N GLN A 25 -3.44 -17.60 0.50
CA GLN A 25 -3.99 -17.08 1.74
C GLN A 25 -3.29 -15.77 2.13
N LYS A 26 -1.96 -15.76 2.18
CA LYS A 26 -1.18 -14.56 2.52
C LYS A 26 -1.44 -13.40 1.55
N ALA A 27 -1.49 -13.71 0.25
CA ALA A 27 -1.81 -12.72 -0.78
C ALA A 27 -3.21 -12.14 -0.57
N ASN A 28 -4.22 -12.96 -0.29
CA ASN A 28 -5.59 -12.49 -0.06
C ASN A 28 -5.71 -11.63 1.21
N GLU A 29 -5.04 -12.02 2.29
CA GLU A 29 -4.97 -11.21 3.51
C GLU A 29 -4.37 -9.83 3.23
N LEU A 30 -3.31 -9.77 2.44
CA LEU A 30 -2.64 -8.50 2.13
C LEU A 30 -3.44 -7.65 1.12
N ARG A 31 -4.02 -8.26 0.08
CA ARG A 31 -4.94 -7.58 -0.84
C ARG A 31 -6.10 -6.92 -0.07
N ALA A 32 -6.67 -7.62 0.92
CA ALA A 32 -7.72 -7.07 1.76
C ALA A 32 -7.24 -5.84 2.57
N LYS A 33 -6.03 -5.90 3.15
CA LYS A 33 -5.42 -4.76 3.85
C LYS A 33 -5.18 -3.57 2.92
N ILE A 34 -4.62 -3.83 1.73
CA ILE A 34 -4.40 -2.79 0.71
C ILE A 34 -5.71 -2.13 0.31
N ASN A 35 -6.75 -2.91 0.04
CA ASN A 35 -8.06 -2.36 -0.33
C ASN A 35 -8.72 -1.54 0.79
N GLN A 36 -8.33 -1.75 2.05
CA GLN A 36 -8.78 -0.98 3.20
C GLN A 36 -7.89 0.23 3.50
N ASP A 37 -6.76 0.39 2.80
CA ASP A 37 -5.88 1.54 2.93
C ASP A 37 -6.56 2.78 2.32
N LYS A 38 -7.12 3.60 3.22
CA LYS A 38 -7.79 4.84 2.87
C LYS A 38 -6.82 5.99 2.58
N GLU A 39 -5.54 5.81 2.86
CA GLU A 39 -4.51 6.82 2.62
C GLU A 39 -3.94 6.70 1.21
N ALA A 40 -3.85 5.49 0.65
CA ALA A 40 -3.42 5.25 -0.74
C ALA A 40 -4.54 5.49 -1.77
N THR A 41 -4.27 6.16 -2.89
CA THR A 41 -5.27 6.35 -3.96
C THR A 41 -5.62 5.02 -4.64
N ALA A 42 -6.65 5.02 -5.50
CA ALA A 42 -7.01 3.82 -6.26
C ALA A 42 -5.85 3.29 -7.11
N GLU A 43 -5.10 4.19 -7.74
CA GLU A 43 -3.95 3.90 -8.58
C GLU A 43 -2.79 3.33 -7.75
N GLU A 44 -2.46 3.97 -6.61
CA GLU A 44 -1.40 3.50 -5.72
C GLU A 44 -1.71 2.11 -5.14
N ARG A 45 -2.99 1.86 -4.78
CA ARG A 45 -3.45 0.52 -4.39
C ARG A 45 -3.32 -0.46 -5.53
N GLN A 46 -3.72 -0.09 -6.75
CA GLN A 46 -3.68 -0.98 -7.90
C GLN A 46 -2.25 -1.43 -8.22
N VAL A 47 -1.26 -0.52 -8.17
CA VAL A 47 0.15 -0.86 -8.35
C VAL A 47 0.60 -1.93 -7.34
N ALA A 48 0.22 -1.77 -6.06
CA ALA A 48 0.54 -2.75 -5.02
C ALA A 48 -0.17 -4.10 -5.24
N LEU A 49 -1.45 -4.09 -5.64
CA LEU A 49 -2.20 -5.30 -5.96
C LEU A 49 -1.58 -6.06 -7.14
N ASP A 50 -1.13 -5.34 -8.17
CA ASP A 50 -0.46 -5.92 -9.34
C ASP A 50 0.88 -6.54 -8.96
N LYS A 51 1.63 -5.90 -8.05
CA LYS A 51 2.88 -6.47 -7.53
C LYS A 51 2.64 -7.76 -6.75
N ILE A 52 1.57 -7.85 -5.96
CA ILE A 52 1.17 -9.11 -5.31
C ILE A 52 0.87 -10.18 -6.36
N ASN A 53 0.14 -9.84 -7.42
CA ASN A 53 -0.20 -10.78 -8.49
C ASN A 53 1.05 -11.31 -9.20
N GLU A 54 2.02 -10.44 -9.46
CA GLU A 54 3.32 -10.82 -10.04
C GLU A 54 4.06 -11.83 -9.15
N PHE A 55 4.21 -11.54 -7.85
CA PHE A 55 4.89 -12.44 -6.91
C PHE A 55 4.16 -13.78 -6.74
N VAL A 56 2.82 -13.76 -6.69
CA VAL A 56 2.03 -14.99 -6.65
C VAL A 56 2.26 -15.82 -7.91
N ASN A 57 2.14 -15.22 -9.10
CA ASN A 57 2.30 -15.92 -10.37
C ASN A 57 3.71 -16.51 -10.54
N GLN A 58 4.73 -15.76 -10.13
CA GLN A 58 6.11 -16.24 -10.12
C GLN A 58 6.26 -17.45 -9.20
N ALA A 59 5.76 -17.37 -7.96
CA ALA A 59 5.85 -18.47 -7.02
C ALA A 59 5.06 -19.71 -7.47
N MET A 60 3.90 -19.54 -8.12
CA MET A 60 3.12 -20.66 -8.68
C MET A 60 3.89 -21.40 -9.77
N THR A 61 4.57 -20.64 -10.64
CA THR A 61 5.46 -21.17 -11.68
C THR A 61 6.63 -21.92 -11.06
N ASP A 62 7.31 -21.32 -10.09
CA ASP A 62 8.48 -21.92 -9.44
C ASP A 62 8.14 -23.20 -8.68
N ILE A 63 7.03 -23.22 -7.92
CA ILE A 63 6.55 -24.43 -7.23
C ILE A 63 6.25 -25.57 -8.22
N THR A 64 5.76 -25.24 -9.42
CA THR A 64 5.49 -26.23 -10.47
C THR A 64 6.79 -26.82 -11.01
N ASN A 65 7.83 -26.01 -11.14
CA ASN A 65 9.13 -26.39 -11.70
C ASN A 65 10.08 -27.02 -10.66
N ASN A 66 9.85 -26.79 -9.37
CA ASN A 66 10.67 -27.31 -8.29
C ASN A 66 10.74 -28.85 -8.31
N ARG A 67 11.94 -29.38 -8.10
CA ARG A 67 12.22 -30.81 -8.21
C ARG A 67 12.20 -31.52 -6.87
N THR A 68 12.51 -30.81 -5.78
CA THR A 68 12.63 -31.34 -4.42
C THR A 68 11.69 -30.64 -3.44
N ASN A 69 11.44 -31.27 -2.29
CA ASN A 69 10.64 -30.65 -1.22
C ASN A 69 11.32 -29.40 -0.66
N GLN A 70 12.66 -29.43 -0.50
CA GLN A 70 13.42 -28.29 0.00
C GLN A 70 13.23 -27.06 -0.89
N GLN A 71 13.29 -27.22 -2.22
CA GLN A 71 13.04 -26.12 -3.14
C GLN A 71 11.63 -25.55 -3.01
N VAL A 72 10.62 -26.41 -2.79
CA VAL A 72 9.23 -25.96 -2.56
C VAL A 72 9.14 -25.16 -1.26
N ASP A 73 9.78 -25.62 -0.19
CA ASP A 73 9.82 -24.90 1.08
C ASP A 73 10.52 -23.54 0.94
N ASP A 74 11.67 -23.50 0.26
CA ASP A 74 12.45 -22.28 0.01
C ASP A 74 11.65 -21.26 -0.82
N THR A 75 11.05 -21.70 -1.94
CA THR A 75 10.17 -20.86 -2.77
C THR A 75 8.97 -20.36 -1.98
N THR A 76 8.38 -21.21 -1.12
CA THR A 76 7.26 -20.80 -0.28
C THR A 76 7.67 -19.70 0.69
N SER A 77 8.80 -19.86 1.38
CA SER A 77 9.31 -18.85 2.31
C SER A 77 9.58 -17.52 1.60
N GLN A 78 10.32 -17.57 0.49
CA GLN A 78 10.67 -16.36 -0.29
C GLN A 78 9.43 -15.64 -0.82
N ALA A 79 8.42 -16.39 -1.29
CA ALA A 79 7.17 -15.80 -1.75
C ALA A 79 6.40 -15.14 -0.61
N LEU A 80 6.32 -15.78 0.56
CA LEU A 80 5.66 -15.20 1.74
C LEU A 80 6.34 -13.91 2.20
N ASP A 81 7.67 -13.87 2.20
CA ASP A 81 8.44 -12.68 2.56
C ASP A 81 8.25 -11.56 1.54
N SER A 82 8.37 -11.88 0.24
CA SER A 82 8.21 -10.90 -0.84
C SER A 82 6.81 -10.29 -0.86
N ILE A 83 5.76 -11.13 -0.70
CA ILE A 83 4.39 -10.65 -0.61
C ILE A 83 4.22 -9.79 0.63
N ALA A 84 4.73 -10.20 1.80
CA ALA A 84 4.56 -9.46 3.05
C ALA A 84 5.14 -8.03 3.02
N LEU A 85 6.10 -7.75 2.14
CA LEU A 85 6.74 -6.44 1.98
C LEU A 85 5.97 -5.50 1.04
N VAL A 86 4.94 -5.99 0.33
CA VAL A 86 4.18 -5.14 -0.59
C VAL A 86 3.24 -4.21 0.17
N THR A 87 3.39 -2.91 -0.05
CA THR A 87 2.50 -1.87 0.45
C THR A 87 2.17 -0.89 -0.66
N PRO A 88 1.02 -0.20 -0.62
CA PRO A 88 0.76 0.94 -1.49
C PRO A 88 1.74 2.08 -1.18
N GLU A 89 1.96 2.93 -2.17
CA GLU A 89 2.57 4.23 -1.94
C GLU A 89 1.51 5.21 -1.40
N HIS A 90 1.96 6.29 -0.72
CA HIS A 90 1.10 7.32 -0.13
C HIS A 90 1.54 8.71 -0.59
N ILE A 91 1.82 8.85 -1.88
CA ILE A 91 2.45 10.06 -2.45
C ILE A 91 1.39 11.12 -2.71
N VAL A 92 0.28 10.77 -3.36
CA VAL A 92 -0.65 11.76 -3.91
C VAL A 92 -1.30 12.59 -2.79
N ARG A 93 -1.88 11.93 -1.77
CA ARG A 93 -2.55 12.65 -0.67
C ARG A 93 -1.57 13.32 0.28
N ALA A 94 -0.42 12.70 0.56
CA ALA A 94 0.63 13.34 1.35
C ALA A 94 1.12 14.63 0.67
N GLY A 95 1.45 14.56 -0.62
CA GLY A 95 1.86 15.72 -1.40
C GLY A 95 0.81 16.82 -1.45
N ALA A 96 -0.47 16.47 -1.59
CA ALA A 96 -1.56 17.45 -1.56
C ALA A 96 -1.66 18.17 -0.20
N ARG A 97 -1.53 17.44 0.93
CA ARG A 97 -1.54 18.05 2.27
C ARG A 97 -0.34 18.97 2.47
N ASP A 98 0.83 18.57 2.00
CA ASP A 98 2.04 19.38 2.10
C ASP A 98 1.93 20.67 1.27
N ALA A 99 1.37 20.59 0.05
CA ALA A 99 1.09 21.76 -0.77
C ALA A 99 0.12 22.73 -0.09
N VAL A 100 -0.96 22.23 0.54
CA VAL A 100 -1.90 23.08 1.31
C VAL A 100 -1.19 23.79 2.46
N LYS A 101 -0.38 23.08 3.24
CA LYS A 101 0.38 23.68 4.36
C LYS A 101 1.36 24.74 3.89
N GLN A 102 2.07 24.48 2.79
CA GLN A 102 3.01 25.46 2.22
C GLN A 102 2.28 26.74 1.77
N GLN A 103 1.14 26.61 1.11
CA GLN A 103 0.33 27.76 0.69
C GLN A 103 -0.25 28.52 1.89
N TYR A 104 -0.68 27.81 2.94
CA TYR A 104 -1.14 28.40 4.19
C TYR A 104 -0.04 29.27 4.83
N GLU A 105 1.16 28.73 5.04
CA GLU A 105 2.26 29.46 5.67
C GLU A 105 2.70 30.67 4.83
N ALA A 106 2.76 30.54 3.50
CA ALA A 106 3.07 31.66 2.62
C ALA A 106 2.02 32.79 2.74
N LYS A 107 0.72 32.45 2.71
CA LYS A 107 -0.35 33.45 2.84
C LYS A 107 -0.44 34.05 4.24
N LYS A 108 -0.16 33.27 5.28
CA LYS A 108 -0.08 33.77 6.64
C LYS A 108 1.00 34.84 6.77
N GLN A 109 2.19 34.59 6.23
CA GLN A 109 3.27 35.58 6.21
C GLN A 109 2.88 36.85 5.46
N GLU A 110 2.24 36.74 4.29
CA GLU A 110 1.74 37.91 3.55
C GLU A 110 0.75 38.76 4.37
N ILE A 111 -0.17 38.13 5.09
CA ILE A 111 -1.16 38.82 5.95
C ILE A 111 -0.47 39.51 7.13
N GLU A 112 0.45 38.82 7.81
CA GLU A 112 1.19 39.36 8.95
C GLU A 112 2.01 40.58 8.56
N GLN A 113 2.62 40.55 7.37
CA GLN A 113 3.46 41.62 6.82
C GLN A 113 2.67 42.76 6.16
N ALA A 114 1.34 42.71 6.10
CA ALA A 114 0.53 43.78 5.50
C ALA A 114 0.59 45.07 6.33
N GLU A 115 1.48 46.00 5.98
CA GLU A 115 1.74 47.24 6.75
C GLU A 115 0.54 48.20 6.81
N HIS A 116 -0.42 48.08 5.88
CA HIS A 116 -1.58 48.98 5.79
C HIS A 116 -2.85 48.43 6.45
N ALA A 117 -2.83 47.18 6.92
CA ALA A 117 -3.98 46.56 7.56
C ALA A 117 -3.94 46.76 9.09
N THR A 118 -5.10 46.98 9.70
CA THR A 118 -5.18 47.01 11.17
C THR A 118 -5.02 45.60 11.75
N ASP A 119 -4.74 45.52 13.06
CA ASP A 119 -4.63 44.23 13.74
C ASP A 119 -5.94 43.42 13.67
N GLU A 120 -7.09 44.11 13.73
CA GLU A 120 -8.41 43.47 13.58
C GLU A 120 -8.61 42.89 12.18
N GLU A 121 -8.23 43.63 11.12
CA GLU A 121 -8.34 43.16 9.73
C GLU A 121 -7.44 41.94 9.49
N LYS A 122 -6.20 41.98 10.00
CA LYS A 122 -5.26 40.84 9.94
C LYS A 122 -5.83 39.63 10.67
N GLN A 123 -6.36 39.83 11.88
CA GLN A 123 -6.92 38.72 12.66
C GLN A 123 -8.12 38.06 11.95
N VAL A 124 -9.00 38.85 11.33
CA VAL A 124 -10.11 38.32 10.52
C VAL A 124 -9.59 37.50 9.35
N ALA A 125 -8.60 38.01 8.62
CA ALA A 125 -8.01 37.31 7.48
C ALA A 125 -7.30 36.01 7.90
N LEU A 126 -6.54 36.03 9.00
CA LEU A 126 -5.87 34.84 9.55
C LEU A 126 -6.88 33.77 9.98
N ASN A 127 -7.98 34.17 10.62
CA ASN A 127 -9.05 33.26 10.99
C ASN A 127 -9.71 32.62 9.76
N GLN A 128 -9.97 33.40 8.71
CA GLN A 128 -10.52 32.88 7.46
C GLN A 128 -9.54 31.93 6.78
N LEU A 129 -8.25 32.26 6.75
CA LEU A 129 -7.19 31.44 6.17
C LEU A 129 -7.08 30.08 6.90
N ALA A 130 -7.09 30.08 8.23
CA ALA A 130 -7.06 28.85 9.03
C ALA A 130 -8.29 27.97 8.82
N ASN A 131 -9.47 28.58 8.68
CA ASN A 131 -10.70 27.84 8.35
C ASN A 131 -10.62 27.21 6.95
N ASN A 132 -10.08 27.94 5.97
CA ASN A 132 -9.89 27.44 4.61
C ASN A 132 -8.89 26.28 4.57
N GLU A 133 -7.76 26.37 5.28
CA GLU A 133 -6.78 25.29 5.40
C GLU A 133 -7.43 24.02 5.98
N LYS A 134 -8.16 24.17 7.09
CA LYS A 134 -8.88 23.06 7.73
C LYS A 134 -9.84 22.37 6.76
N LEU A 135 -10.65 23.14 6.01
CA LEU A 135 -11.58 22.59 5.02
C LEU A 135 -10.85 21.87 3.88
N ALA A 136 -9.76 22.44 3.37
CA ALA A 136 -8.95 21.82 2.32
C ALA A 136 -8.36 20.47 2.78
N LEU A 137 -7.78 20.43 3.98
CA LEU A 137 -7.23 19.18 4.55
C LEU A 137 -8.33 18.14 4.82
N GLN A 138 -9.52 18.56 5.27
CA GLN A 138 -10.67 17.67 5.43
C GLN A 138 -11.11 17.08 4.10
N ASN A 139 -11.20 17.89 3.04
CA ASN A 139 -11.58 17.43 1.71
C ASN A 139 -10.57 16.42 1.15
N ILE A 140 -9.27 16.64 1.34
CA ILE A 140 -8.22 15.69 0.91
C ILE A 140 -8.39 14.33 1.60
N ASN A 141 -8.67 14.33 2.91
CA ASN A 141 -8.83 13.08 3.67
C ASN A 141 -10.18 12.38 3.40
N GLN A 142 -11.20 13.13 2.99
CA GLN A 142 -12.55 12.62 2.74
C GLN A 142 -12.83 12.31 1.27
N ALA A 143 -11.92 12.63 0.35
CA ALA A 143 -12.03 12.25 -1.06
C ALA A 143 -12.14 10.72 -1.14
N VAL A 144 -13.39 10.23 -1.15
CA VAL A 144 -13.73 8.83 -1.32
C VAL A 144 -13.26 8.45 -2.71
N ASN A 145 -12.54 7.34 -2.78
CA ASN A 145 -12.05 6.80 -4.05
C ASN A 145 -13.27 6.48 -4.93
N GLU A 146 -13.55 7.33 -5.92
CA GLU A 146 -14.47 7.02 -7.03
C GLU A 146 -13.93 5.84 -7.85
#